data_AF-A0A962CG89-F1
#
_entry.id   AF-A0A962CG89-F1
#
_cell.length_a   1.000
_cell.length_b   1.000
_cell.length_c   1.000
_cell.angle_alpha   90.00
_cell.angle_beta   90.00
_cell.angle_gamma   90.00
#
_symmetry.space_group_name_H-M   'P 1'
#
loop_
_entity.id
_entity.type
_entity.pdbx_description
1 polymer ?
#
loop_
_entity_poly.entity_id
_entity_poly.type
_entity_poly.pdbx_seq_one_letter_code
_entity_poly.pdbx_strand_id
1 'polypeptide(L)'
;MAKRQFYFKRYMITGLLTFVPLWLTWVVFKFVFGLLSEVSAPLVAGMVSALGSTWPATGEFLGQPWLISLIAFVITVISLYLVGFAANFVLGRRLIDGVENLINRIPIVHSIYGGTKKLMSMLQSKPSGTQRVVLIDFPSPELKSIG
;
A
#
# COMPACT_ATOMS: atom_id res chain seq x y z
N MET A 1 16.64 14.19 -42.69
CA MET A 1 16.48 15.09 -41.52
C MET A 1 16.51 14.25 -40.24
N ALA A 2 17.60 14.30 -39.47
CA ALA A 2 17.73 13.50 -38.25
C ALA A 2 16.95 14.13 -37.09
N LYS A 3 15.97 13.40 -36.56
CA LYS A 3 15.14 13.78 -35.40
C LYS A 3 16.03 13.76 -34.14
N ARG A 4 16.65 14.89 -33.81
CA ARG A 4 17.42 15.09 -32.57
C ARG A 4 16.45 15.14 -31.39
N GLN A 5 16.02 13.97 -30.93
CA GLN A 5 15.07 13.87 -29.82
C GLN A 5 15.77 14.20 -28.51
N PHE A 6 15.12 15.06 -27.73
CA PHE A 6 15.66 15.72 -26.53
C PHE A 6 16.06 14.72 -25.43
N TYR A 7 17.33 14.31 -25.41
CA TYR A 7 17.93 13.52 -24.33
C TYR A 7 17.69 14.13 -22.94
N PHE A 8 17.61 15.47 -22.84
CA PHE A 8 17.30 16.20 -21.61
C PHE A 8 15.99 15.77 -20.95
N LYS A 9 14.89 15.62 -21.72
CA LYS A 9 13.59 15.21 -21.18
C LYS A 9 13.66 13.81 -20.58
N ARG A 10 14.39 12.90 -21.22
CA ARG A 10 14.56 11.52 -20.74
C ARG A 10 15.30 11.47 -19.42
N TYR A 11 16.41 12.19 -19.27
CA TYR A 11 17.14 12.23 -17.99
C TYR A 11 16.34 12.92 -16.88
N MET A 12 15.61 13.98 -17.20
CA MET A 12 14.76 14.68 -16.23
C MET A 12 13.57 13.81 -15.77
N ILE A 13 12.92 13.10 -16.69
CA ILE A 13 11.83 12.15 -16.37
C ILE A 13 12.38 10.98 -15.56
N THR A 14 13.52 10.39 -15.95
CA THR A 14 14.13 9.30 -15.18
C THR A 14 14.51 9.76 -13.78
N GLY A 15 15.17 10.92 -13.63
CA GLY A 15 15.53 11.48 -12.32
C GLY A 15 14.31 11.74 -11.43
N LEU A 16 13.23 12.28 -12.02
CA LEU A 16 11.97 12.47 -11.30
C LEU A 16 11.37 11.13 -10.89
N LEU A 17 11.28 10.15 -11.80
CA LEU A 17 10.77 8.81 -11.51
C LEU A 17 11.55 8.10 -10.40
N THR A 18 12.87 8.29 -10.37
CA THR A 18 13.74 7.73 -9.31
C THR A 18 13.48 8.40 -7.96
N PHE A 19 13.08 9.67 -7.93
CA PHE A 19 12.76 10.40 -6.70
C PHE A 19 11.35 10.10 -6.17
N VAL A 20 10.39 9.77 -7.05
CA VAL A 20 9.00 9.41 -6.69
C VAL A 20 8.89 8.46 -5.49
N PRO A 21 9.59 7.32 -5.42
CA PRO A 21 9.46 6.40 -4.29
C PRO A 21 9.91 7.01 -2.95
N LEU A 22 10.96 7.84 -2.96
CA LEU A 22 11.42 8.55 -1.74
C LEU A 22 10.46 9.66 -1.32
N TRP A 23 9.93 10.41 -2.29
CA TRP A 23 8.92 11.42 -2.01
C TRP A 23 7.64 10.79 -1.45
N LEU A 24 7.22 9.65 -2.01
CA LEU A 24 6.04 8.93 -1.56
C LEU A 24 6.16 8.47 -0.12
N THR A 25 7.31 7.90 0.29
CA THR A 25 7.52 7.49 1.69
C THR A 25 7.46 8.69 2.63
N TRP A 26 8.02 9.84 2.23
CA TRP A 26 7.94 11.08 3.00
C TRP A 26 6.50 11.57 3.17
N VAL A 27 5.70 11.59 2.09
CA VAL A 27 4.29 12.00 2.11
C VAL A 27 3.47 11.09 3.02
N VAL A 28 3.65 9.77 2.89
CA VAL A 28 2.95 8.79 3.73
C VAL A 28 3.31 9.00 5.20
N PHE A 29 4.59 9.18 5.52
CA PHE A 29 5.02 9.46 6.90
C PHE A 29 4.36 10.73 7.45
N LYS A 30 4.36 11.82 6.69
CA LYS A 30 3.74 13.09 7.08
C LYS A 30 2.22 12.97 7.27
N PHE A 31 1.56 12.24 6.38
CA PHE A 31 0.12 12.00 6.46
C PHE A 31 -0.25 11.19 7.70
N VAL A 32 0.44 10.07 7.93
CA VAL A 32 0.22 9.21 9.09
C VAL A 32 0.53 9.96 10.38
N PHE A 33 1.68 10.65 10.46
CA PHE A 33 2.05 11.44 11.63
C PHE A 33 1.05 12.56 11.91
N GLY A 34 0.54 13.23 10.88
CA GLY A 34 -0.50 14.25 10.99
C GLY A 34 -1.80 13.70 11.56
N LEU A 35 -2.32 12.62 10.97
CA LEU A 35 -3.52 11.94 11.48
C LEU A 35 -3.36 11.49 12.93
N LEU A 36 -2.23 10.89 13.27
CA LEU A 36 -1.96 10.47 14.63
C LEU A 36 -1.89 11.65 15.59
N SER A 37 -1.20 12.72 15.21
CA SER A 37 -1.05 13.91 16.06
C SER A 37 -2.41 14.56 16.30
N GLU A 38 -3.26 14.67 15.28
CA GLU A 38 -4.60 15.26 15.40
C GLU A 38 -5.54 14.38 16.24
N VAL A 39 -5.54 13.06 16.03
CA VAL A 39 -6.39 12.12 16.78
C VAL A 39 -5.91 11.95 18.23
N SER A 40 -4.60 11.96 18.45
CA SER A 40 -4.03 11.82 19.79
C SER A 40 -3.96 13.13 20.57
N ALA A 41 -4.00 14.30 19.92
CA ALA A 41 -3.99 15.61 20.59
C ALA A 41 -5.03 15.75 21.72
N PRO A 42 -6.33 15.44 21.53
CA PRO A 42 -7.31 15.54 22.61
C PRO A 42 -7.06 14.52 23.73
N LEU A 43 -6.59 13.31 23.39
CA LEU A 43 -6.27 12.26 24.34
C LEU A 43 -5.06 12.65 25.21
N VAL A 44 -4.00 13.14 24.58
CA VAL A 44 -2.77 13.61 25.23
C VAL A 44 -3.07 14.85 26.08
N ALA A 45 -3.85 15.81 25.58
CA ALA A 45 -4.26 16.98 26.36
C ALA A 45 -5.09 16.58 27.59
N GLY A 46 -6.03 15.64 27.43
CA GLY A 46 -6.81 15.07 28.53
C GLY A 46 -5.93 14.38 29.57
N MET A 47 -5.00 13.54 29.14
CA MET A 47 -4.05 12.85 30.03
C MET A 47 -3.12 13.82 30.76
N VAL A 48 -2.56 14.83 30.07
CA VAL A 48 -1.69 15.85 30.67
C VAL A 48 -2.45 16.67 31.71
N SER A 49 -3.70 17.04 31.44
CA SER A 49 -4.52 17.78 32.40
C SER A 49 -4.88 16.95 33.65
N ALA A 50 -5.16 15.65 33.49
CA ALA A 50 -5.50 14.74 34.59
C ALA A 50 -4.28 14.30 35.42
N LEU A 51 -3.11 14.18 34.79
CA LEU A 51 -1.86 13.84 35.48
C LEU A 51 -1.24 15.08 36.15
N GLY A 52 -1.40 16.27 35.55
CA GLY A 52 -0.91 17.54 36.10
C GLY A 52 -1.56 17.94 37.43
N SER A 53 -2.79 17.49 37.70
CA SER A 53 -3.44 17.69 39.00
C SER A 53 -2.95 16.72 40.09
N THR A 54 -2.32 15.62 39.72
CA THR A 54 -2.12 14.47 40.62
C THR A 54 -0.65 14.30 41.03
N TRP A 55 0.33 14.58 40.16
CA TRP A 55 1.77 14.39 40.46
C TRP A 55 2.66 15.48 39.80
N PRO A 56 3.06 16.54 40.53
CA PRO A 56 3.85 17.66 39.97
C PRO A 56 5.25 17.26 39.47
N ALA A 57 5.89 16.27 40.11
CA ALA A 57 7.27 15.87 39.82
C ALA A 57 7.45 15.01 38.56
N THR A 58 6.42 14.28 38.13
CA THR A 58 6.45 13.49 36.88
C THR A 58 6.05 14.32 35.66
N GLY A 59 5.29 15.41 35.85
CA GLY A 59 4.92 16.35 34.79
C GLY A 59 6.11 17.11 34.20
N GLU A 60 7.10 17.49 35.02
CA GLU A 60 8.33 18.14 34.52
C GLU A 60 9.24 17.18 33.75
N PHE A 61 9.34 15.91 34.17
CA PHE A 61 10.17 14.92 33.48
C PHE A 61 9.54 14.45 32.17
N LEU A 62 8.21 14.28 32.13
CA LEU A 62 7.44 13.92 30.93
C LEU A 62 7.14 15.12 30.00
N GLY A 63 7.23 16.34 30.52
CA GLY A 63 7.05 17.59 29.76
C GLY A 63 8.29 18.01 28.95
N GLN A 64 9.41 17.32 29.12
CA GLN A 64 10.63 17.56 28.37
C GLN A 64 10.38 17.39 26.85
N PRO A 65 10.66 18.43 26.03
CA PRO A 65 10.32 18.41 24.59
C PRO A 65 10.91 17.21 23.83
N TRP A 66 12.09 16.74 24.24
CA TRP A 66 12.75 15.58 23.62
C TRP A 66 12.03 14.27 23.93
N LEU A 67 11.46 14.12 25.13
CA LEU A 67 10.78 12.91 25.56
C LEU A 67 9.39 12.81 24.92
N ILE A 68 8.67 13.93 24.81
CA ILE A 68 7.42 14.03 24.04
C ILE A 68 7.67 13.66 22.58
N SER A 69 8.75 14.19 21.98
CA SER A 69 9.13 13.88 20.60
C SER A 69 9.46 12.39 20.41
N LEU A 70 10.15 11.78 21.38
CA LEU A 70 10.48 10.35 21.35
C LEU A 70 9.23 9.47 21.48
N ILE A 71 8.31 9.82 22.38
CA ILE A 71 7.04 9.11 22.56
C ILE A 71 6.19 9.21 21.28
N ALA A 72 6.06 10.41 20.70
CA ALA A 72 5.36 10.61 19.43
C ALA A 72 5.98 9.80 18.28
N PHE A 73 7.31 9.74 18.22
CA PHE A 73 8.04 8.92 17.24
C PHE A 73 7.73 7.43 17.42
N VAL A 74 7.81 6.89 18.64
CA VAL A 74 7.54 5.47 18.93
C VAL A 74 6.10 5.12 18.59
N ILE A 75 5.13 5.94 18.98
CA ILE A 75 3.72 5.74 18.65
C ILE A 75 3.52 5.73 17.13
N THR A 76 4.18 6.63 16.40
CA THR A 76 4.12 6.68 14.93
C THR A 76 4.65 5.38 14.31
N VAL A 77 5.81 4.91 14.77
CA VAL A 77 6.41 3.65 14.29
C VAL A 77 5.49 2.46 14.56
N ILE A 78 4.93 2.36 15.77
CA ILE A 78 3.98 1.29 16.13
C ILE A 78 2.73 1.37 15.26
N SER A 79 2.18 2.55 15.03
CA SER A 79 0.98 2.70 14.21
C SER A 79 1.23 2.35 12.74
N LEU A 80 2.39 2.71 12.20
CA LEU A 80 2.78 2.35 10.85
C LEU A 80 3.01 0.84 10.72
N TYR A 81 3.59 0.20 11.75
CA TYR A 81 3.69 -1.25 11.86
C TYR A 81 2.30 -1.90 11.92
N LEU A 82 1.36 -1.39 12.72
CA LEU A 82 0.01 -1.91 12.82
C LEU A 82 -0.78 -1.76 11.52
N VAL A 83 -0.62 -0.64 10.80
CA VAL A 83 -1.21 -0.45 9.47
C VAL A 83 -0.61 -1.44 8.47
N GLY A 84 0.72 -1.60 8.46
CA GLY A 84 1.38 -2.60 7.61
C GLY A 84 1.00 -4.04 7.97
N PHE A 85 0.86 -4.33 9.25
CA PHE A 85 0.41 -5.61 9.77
C PHE A 85 -1.05 -5.88 9.38
N ALA A 86 -1.94 -4.90 9.52
CA ALA A 86 -3.33 -4.99 9.08
C ALA A 86 -3.45 -5.17 7.56
N ALA A 87 -2.58 -4.52 6.79
CA ALA A 87 -2.49 -4.72 5.34
C ALA A 87 -2.04 -6.14 4.96
N ASN A 88 -1.19 -6.77 5.77
CA ASN A 88 -0.78 -8.17 5.61
C ASN A 88 -1.77 -9.18 6.22
N PHE A 89 -2.63 -8.77 7.14
CA PHE A 89 -3.58 -9.66 7.78
C PHE A 89 -4.74 -9.99 6.83
N VAL A 90 -5.28 -11.20 6.94
CA VAL A 90 -6.41 -11.74 6.13
C VAL A 90 -7.68 -10.86 6.16
N LEU A 91 -7.73 -9.87 7.06
CA LEU A 91 -8.71 -8.78 7.08
C LEU A 91 -8.72 -7.94 5.80
N GLY A 92 -7.58 -7.69 5.15
CA GLY A 92 -7.54 -6.98 3.87
C GLY A 92 -8.33 -7.71 2.78
N ARG A 93 -8.16 -9.03 2.68
CA ARG A 93 -8.93 -9.87 1.73
C ARG A 93 -10.43 -9.82 2.04
N ARG A 94 -10.81 -10.02 3.30
CA ARG A 94 -12.24 -10.00 3.72
C ARG A 94 -12.90 -8.63 3.59
N LEU A 95 -12.18 -7.54 3.84
CA LEU A 95 -12.68 -6.18 3.64
C LEU A 95 -12.83 -5.87 2.14
N ILE A 96 -11.86 -6.25 1.31
CA ILE A 96 -11.94 -6.12 -0.14
C ILE A 96 -13.13 -6.93 -0.68
N ASP A 97 -13.30 -8.18 -0.23
CA ASP A 97 -14.43 -9.04 -0.63
C ASP A 97 -15.78 -8.45 -0.16
N GLY A 98 -15.83 -7.83 1.03
CA GLY A 98 -17.01 -7.14 1.56
C GLY A 98 -17.38 -5.88 0.76
N VAL A 99 -16.38 -5.07 0.38
CA VAL A 99 -16.55 -3.88 -0.47
C VAL A 99 -16.94 -4.29 -1.88
N GLU A 100 -16.36 -5.36 -2.43
CA GLU A 100 -16.77 -5.90 -3.73
C GLU A 100 -18.21 -6.39 -3.72
N ASN A 101 -18.67 -7.05 -2.65
CA ASN A 101 -20.08 -7.43 -2.54
C ASN A 101 -21.01 -6.21 -2.47
N LEU A 102 -20.57 -5.12 -1.83
CA LEU A 102 -21.32 -3.87 -1.81
C LEU A 102 -21.38 -3.20 -3.20
N ILE A 103 -20.24 -3.18 -3.91
CA ILE A 103 -20.11 -2.63 -5.26
C ILE A 103 -20.87 -3.47 -6.30
N ASN A 104 -20.88 -4.79 -6.16
CA ASN A 104 -21.63 -5.72 -7.02
C ASN A 104 -23.15 -5.48 -6.95
N ARG A 105 -23.62 -4.80 -5.91
CA ARG A 105 -25.02 -4.40 -5.77
C ARG A 105 -25.38 -3.14 -6.56
N ILE A 106 -24.37 -2.42 -7.09
CA ILE A 106 -24.52 -1.20 -7.88
C ILE A 106 -24.16 -1.53 -9.35
N PRO A 107 -25.15 -1.77 -10.23
CA PRO A 107 -24.94 -2.37 -11.55
C PRO A 107 -24.06 -1.56 -12.51
N ILE A 108 -23.92 -0.24 -12.31
CA ILE A 108 -23.09 0.63 -13.16
C ILE A 108 -21.60 0.48 -12.85
N VAL A 109 -21.24 0.25 -11.58
CA VAL A 109 -19.84 0.18 -11.14
C VAL A 109 -19.24 -1.20 -11.41
N HIS A 110 -20.08 -2.25 -11.41
CA HIS A 110 -19.68 -3.63 -11.63
C HIS A 110 -18.97 -3.87 -12.98
N SER A 111 -19.47 -3.29 -14.08
CA SER A 111 -18.91 -3.50 -15.43
C SER A 111 -17.51 -2.89 -15.58
N ILE A 112 -17.29 -1.71 -14.98
CA ILE A 112 -16.01 -0.99 -15.03
C ILE A 112 -14.99 -1.68 -14.10
N TYR A 113 -15.38 -1.95 -12.85
CA TYR A 113 -14.48 -2.52 -11.84
C TYR A 113 -14.13 -3.99 -12.12
N GLY A 114 -15.11 -4.77 -12.59
CA GLY A 114 -14.92 -6.17 -12.98
C GLY A 114 -13.97 -6.32 -14.18
N GLY A 115 -14.08 -5.42 -15.17
CA GLY A 115 -13.17 -5.38 -16.33
C GLY A 115 -11.73 -5.11 -15.91
N THR A 116 -11.51 -4.07 -15.11
CA THR A 116 -10.17 -3.70 -14.61
C THR A 116 -9.56 -4.80 -13.73
N LYS A 117 -10.35 -5.41 -12.84
CA LYS A 117 -9.88 -6.53 -11.99
C LYS A 117 -9.46 -7.73 -12.82
N LYS A 118 -10.22 -8.04 -13.88
CA LYS A 118 -9.89 -9.15 -14.79
C LYS A 118 -8.56 -8.90 -15.50
N LEU A 119 -8.33 -7.69 -15.99
CA LEU A 119 -7.04 -7.30 -16.58
C LEU A 119 -5.87 -7.39 -15.58
N MET A 120 -6.06 -6.87 -14.37
CA MET A 120 -5.05 -6.97 -13.31
C MET A 120 -4.75 -8.43 -12.94
N SER A 121 -5.78 -9.27 -12.85
CA SER A 121 -5.63 -10.68 -12.55
C SER A 121 -4.82 -11.41 -13.63
N MET A 122 -5.00 -11.07 -14.91
CA MET A 122 -4.22 -11.60 -16.03
C MET A 122 -2.75 -11.17 -15.99
N LEU A 123 -2.47 -9.95 -15.52
CA LEU A 123 -1.10 -9.46 -15.36
C LEU A 123 -0.38 -10.07 -14.14
N GLN A 124 -1.14 -10.40 -13.09
CA GLN A 124 -0.60 -11.03 -11.87
C GLN A 124 -0.49 -12.55 -12.00
N SER A 125 -1.35 -13.19 -12.78
CA SER A 125 -1.22 -14.61 -13.12
C SER A 125 -0.08 -14.77 -14.12
N LYS A 126 1.12 -15.04 -13.59
CA LYS A 126 2.19 -15.64 -14.38
C LYS A 126 1.60 -16.85 -15.12
N PRO A 127 1.86 -17.05 -16.42
CA PRO A 127 1.40 -18.24 -17.11
C PRO A 127 1.99 -19.45 -16.38
N SER A 128 1.14 -20.14 -15.62
CA SER A 128 1.50 -21.33 -14.87
C SER A 128 1.71 -22.43 -15.89
N GLY A 129 2.97 -22.54 -16.33
CA GLY A 129 3.41 -23.51 -17.32
C GLY A 129 3.13 -23.05 -18.74
N THR A 130 4.18 -22.83 -19.51
CA THR A 130 4.12 -23.00 -20.97
C THR A 130 3.52 -24.39 -21.20
N GLN A 131 2.27 -24.46 -21.66
CA GLN A 131 1.70 -25.70 -22.16
C GLN A 131 2.55 -26.10 -23.37
N ARG A 132 3.50 -26.99 -23.13
CA ARG A 132 4.36 -27.55 -24.19
C ARG A 132 3.49 -28.49 -24.99
N VAL A 133 3.02 -27.98 -26.12
CA VAL A 133 2.35 -28.80 -27.12
C VAL A 133 3.37 -29.78 -27.68
N VAL A 134 3.06 -31.08 -27.65
CA VAL A 134 3.91 -32.12 -28.22
C VAL A 134 3.16 -32.84 -29.34
N LEU A 135 3.88 -33.13 -30.41
CA LEU A 135 3.40 -33.96 -31.51
C LEU A 135 3.69 -35.42 -31.17
N ILE A 136 2.65 -36.23 -31.03
CA ILE A 136 2.76 -37.67 -30.81
C ILE A 136 2.18 -38.44 -31.99
N ASP A 137 2.74 -39.60 -32.28
CA ASP A 137 2.18 -40.54 -33.25
C ASP A 137 1.03 -41.31 -32.63
N PHE A 138 -0.19 -41.06 -33.09
CA PHE A 138 -1.38 -41.77 -32.63
C PHE A 138 -2.50 -41.74 -33.68
N PRO A 139 -3.15 -42.89 -33.99
CA PRO A 139 -2.85 -44.24 -33.51
C PRO A 139 -1.76 -44.97 -34.31
N SER A 140 -1.28 -44.42 -35.44
CA SER A 140 -0.24 -45.02 -36.28
C SER A 140 0.94 -44.05 -36.51
N PRO A 141 2.14 -44.53 -36.88
CA PRO A 141 3.33 -43.69 -37.13
C PRO A 141 3.18 -42.65 -38.26
N GLU A 142 2.14 -42.78 -39.07
CA GLU A 142 1.82 -41.88 -40.19
C GLU A 142 0.84 -40.77 -39.76
N LEU A 143 0.23 -40.88 -38.57
CA LEU A 143 -0.78 -39.97 -38.05
C LEU A 143 -0.25 -39.24 -36.82
N LYS A 144 -0.19 -37.91 -36.91
CA LYS A 144 0.25 -37.03 -35.83
C LYS A 144 -0.93 -36.45 -35.08
N SER A 145 -0.92 -36.54 -33.75
CA SER A 145 -1.86 -35.88 -32.84
C SER A 145 -1.16 -34.78 -32.06
N ILE A 146 -1.88 -33.69 -31.79
CA ILE A 146 -1.40 -32.50 -31.08
C ILE A 146 -2.13 -32.45 -29.72
N GLY A 147 -1.38 -32.28 -28.63
CA GLY A 147 -1.91 -32.16 -27.26
C GLY A 147 -0.96 -31.44 -26.33
#